data_AF-A0A5M6DBB4-F1
#
_entry.id   AF-A0A5M6DBB4-F1
#
_cell.length_a   1.000
_cell.length_b   1.000
_cell.length_c   1.000
_cell.angle_alpha   90.00
_cell.angle_beta   90.00
_cell.angle_gamma   90.00
#
_symmetry.space_group_name_H-M   'P 1'
#
loop_
_entity.id
_entity.type
_entity.pdbx_description
1 polymer ?
#
loop_
_entity_poly.entity_id
_entity_poly.type
_entity_poly.pdbx_seq_one_letter_code
_entity_poly.pdbx_strand_id
1 'polypeptide(L)'
;MFASRVRAAAQQAGLRFHLGGTLPEDDPRIAWVIVDLATRSGAVEGLVDRCHAACPGAKVLAFGPHVQVARLEKARQAGITTVLTRGQFDRSLGSIFQPS
;
A
#
# COMPACT_ATOMS: atom_id res chain seq x y z
N MET A 1 -14.19 -3.83 5.63
CA MET A 1 -14.62 -3.42 4.26
C MET A 1 -13.46 -3.04 3.33
N PHE A 2 -12.35 -2.50 3.84
CA PHE A 2 -11.16 -2.18 3.01
C PHE A 2 -10.52 -3.42 2.38
N ALA A 3 -10.07 -4.39 3.19
CA ALA A 3 -9.35 -5.57 2.72
C ALA A 3 -10.14 -6.41 1.69
N SER A 4 -11.46 -6.50 1.82
CA SER A 4 -12.31 -7.23 0.88
C SER A 4 -12.33 -6.59 -0.51
N ARG A 5 -12.36 -5.25 -0.59
CA ARG A 5 -12.33 -4.52 -1.87
C ARG A 5 -10.95 -4.59 -2.53
N VAL A 6 -9.88 -4.46 -1.75
CA VAL A 6 -8.51 -4.64 -2.25
C VAL A 6 -8.31 -6.06 -2.77
N ARG A 7 -8.78 -7.06 -2.02
CA ARG A 7 -8.72 -8.46 -2.42
C ARG A 7 -9.42 -8.69 -3.76
N ALA A 8 -10.65 -8.19 -3.91
CA ALA A 8 -11.40 -8.33 -5.14
C ALA A 8 -10.65 -7.70 -6.34
N ALA A 9 -10.17 -6.46 -6.19
CA ALA A 9 -9.42 -5.77 -7.23
C ALA A 9 -8.10 -6.48 -7.59
N ALA A 10 -7.35 -6.96 -6.59
CA ALA A 10 -6.12 -7.71 -6.81
C ALA A 10 -6.39 -9.02 -7.55
N GLN A 11 -7.43 -9.77 -7.15
CA GLN A 11 -7.83 -11.01 -7.80
C GLN A 11 -8.31 -10.79 -9.24
N GLN A 12 -9.03 -9.71 -9.52
CA GLN A 12 -9.42 -9.32 -10.89
C GLN A 12 -8.21 -9.03 -11.79
N ALA A 13 -7.11 -8.54 -11.20
CA ALA A 13 -5.84 -8.34 -11.89
C ALA A 13 -4.95 -9.61 -11.92
N GLY A 14 -5.45 -10.77 -11.50
CA GLY A 14 -4.69 -12.03 -11.46
C GLY A 14 -3.65 -12.11 -10.33
N LEU A 15 -3.68 -11.19 -9.36
CA LEU A 15 -2.77 -11.16 -8.22
C LEU A 15 -3.31 -11.98 -7.04
N ARG A 16 -2.38 -12.52 -6.24
CA ARG A 16 -2.70 -13.10 -4.93
C ARG A 16 -2.74 -12.01 -3.87
N PHE A 17 -3.79 -12.02 -3.06
CA PHE A 17 -3.97 -11.09 -1.96
C PHE A 17 -3.58 -11.72 -0.62
N HIS A 18 -2.75 -11.02 0.15
CA HIS A 18 -2.43 -11.36 1.54
C HIS A 18 -2.67 -10.14 2.43
N LEU A 19 -3.32 -10.36 3.56
CA LEU A 19 -3.51 -9.35 4.60
C LEU A 19 -2.64 -9.73 5.80
N GLY A 20 -1.69 -8.87 6.14
CA GLY A 20 -0.77 -9.08 7.26
C GLY A 20 -0.55 -7.80 8.06
N GLY A 21 -0.14 -7.96 9.31
CA GLY A 21 0.32 -6.84 10.16
C GLY A 21 1.79 -6.48 9.94
N THR A 22 2.53 -7.34 9.24
CA THR A 22 3.96 -7.26 8.95
C THR A 22 4.20 -7.63 7.49
N LEU A 23 5.32 -7.16 6.93
CA LEU A 23 5.78 -7.60 5.62
C LEU A 23 6.24 -9.07 5.72
N PRO A 24 5.93 -9.92 4.72
CA PRO A 24 6.56 -11.23 4.59
C PRO A 24 8.07 -11.09 4.44
N GLU A 25 8.83 -12.06 4.93
CA GLU A 25 10.28 -12.11 4.75
C GLU A 25 10.61 -12.57 3.33
N ASP A 26 11.48 -11.82 2.64
CA ASP A 26 12.14 -12.17 1.38
C ASP A 26 11.26 -12.83 0.31
N ASP A 27 10.08 -12.27 0.04
CA ASP A 27 9.21 -12.71 -1.06
C ASP A 27 9.28 -11.75 -2.26
N PRO A 28 10.17 -12.01 -3.24
CA PRO A 28 10.34 -11.15 -4.41
C PRO A 28 9.12 -11.15 -5.34
N ARG A 29 8.12 -12.01 -5.12
CA ARG A 29 6.89 -12.06 -5.92
C ARG A 29 5.87 -11.00 -5.49
N ILE A 30 6.11 -10.31 -4.38
CA ILE A 30 5.26 -9.21 -3.94
C ILE A 30 5.46 -8.04 -4.90
N ALA A 31 4.45 -7.78 -5.71
CA ALA A 31 4.43 -6.64 -6.62
C ALA A 31 3.87 -5.36 -5.99
N TRP A 32 3.07 -5.49 -4.92
CA TRP A 32 2.36 -4.37 -4.30
C TRP A 32 2.34 -4.50 -2.78
N VAL A 33 2.72 -3.41 -2.10
CA VAL A 33 2.57 -3.25 -0.65
C VAL A 33 1.65 -2.08 -0.40
N ILE A 34 0.58 -2.31 0.36
CA ILE A 34 -0.44 -1.28 0.61
C ILE A 34 -0.61 -1.06 2.11
N VAL A 35 -0.48 0.19 2.54
CA VAL A 35 -0.55 0.56 3.95
C VAL A 35 -1.67 1.57 4.22
N ASP A 36 -2.49 1.24 5.22
CA ASP A 36 -3.55 2.10 5.73
C ASP A 36 -3.01 3.02 6.84
N LEU A 37 -2.84 4.31 6.53
CA LEU A 37 -2.35 5.33 7.45
C LEU A 37 -3.36 5.66 8.56
N ALA A 38 -4.63 5.26 8.42
CA ALA A 38 -5.62 5.46 9.47
C ALA A 38 -5.31 4.57 10.68
N THR A 39 -4.88 3.33 10.42
CA THR A 39 -4.66 2.29 11.44
C THR A 39 -3.18 2.04 11.75
N ARG A 40 -2.26 2.45 10.86
CA ARG A 40 -0.83 2.16 10.95
C ARG A 40 0.04 3.40 10.76
N SER A 41 -0.31 4.51 11.43
CA SER A 41 0.39 5.79 11.30
C SER A 41 1.87 5.77 11.69
N GLY A 42 2.30 4.82 12.53
CA GLY A 42 3.71 4.63 12.90
C GLY A 42 4.46 3.60 12.05
N ALA A 43 3.79 2.86 11.16
CA ALA A 43 4.42 1.78 10.40
C ALA A 43 5.12 2.26 9.12
N VAL A 44 5.04 3.55 8.83
CA VAL A 44 5.49 4.15 7.56
C VAL A 44 6.99 4.43 7.58
N GLU A 45 7.53 4.72 8.75
CA GLU A 45 8.96 4.95 8.94
C GLU A 45 9.75 3.66 8.68
N GLY A 46 10.76 3.76 7.81
CA GLY A 46 11.54 2.63 7.32
C GLY A 46 10.72 1.59 6.53
N LEU A 47 9.47 1.88 6.16
CA LEU A 47 8.65 0.93 5.40
C LEU A 47 9.26 0.67 4.02
N VAL A 48 9.69 1.74 3.34
CA VAL A 48 10.27 1.63 2.00
C VAL A 48 11.56 0.82 2.06
N ASP A 49 12.40 1.03 3.07
CA ASP A 49 13.64 0.26 3.24
C ASP A 49 13.34 -1.22 3.50
N ARG A 50 12.37 -1.52 4.38
CA ARG A 50 11.93 -2.91 4.62
C ARG A 50 11.33 -3.54 3.37
N CYS A 51 10.55 -2.80 2.59
CA CYS A 51 10.03 -3.26 1.31
C CYS A 51 11.16 -3.53 0.33
N HIS A 52 12.16 -2.64 0.26
CA HIS A 52 13.30 -2.82 -0.64
C HIS A 52 14.12 -4.06 -0.30
N ALA A 53 14.30 -4.35 0.99
CA ALA A 53 14.97 -5.56 1.46
C ALA A 53 14.15 -6.83 1.16
N ALA A 54 12.87 -6.87 1.56
CA ALA A 54 12.05 -8.08 1.48
C ALA A 54 11.44 -8.34 0.08
N CYS A 55 11.17 -7.28 -0.68
CA CYS A 55 10.48 -7.31 -1.96
C CYS A 55 10.91 -6.14 -2.86
N PRO A 56 12.14 -6.17 -3.41
CA PRO A 56 12.76 -5.02 -4.11
C PRO A 56 11.97 -4.51 -5.31
N GLY A 57 11.13 -5.34 -5.93
CA GLY A 57 10.25 -4.96 -7.04
C GLY A 57 8.87 -4.42 -6.65
N ALA A 58 8.55 -4.36 -5.35
CA ALA A 58 7.22 -3.98 -4.89
C ALA A 58 6.96 -2.48 -5.01
N LYS A 59 5.81 -2.12 -5.57
CA LYS A 59 5.29 -0.76 -5.50
C LYS A 59 4.63 -0.53 -4.14
N VAL A 60 5.14 0.43 -3.38
CA VAL A 60 4.61 0.80 -2.07
C VAL A 60 3.57 1.91 -2.24
N LEU A 61 2.38 1.67 -1.70
CA LEU A 61 1.28 2.62 -1.70
C LEU A 61 0.76 2.84 -0.28
N ALA A 62 0.61 4.09 0.09
CA ALA A 62 -0.08 4.47 1.33
C ALA A 62 -1.38 5.19 1.02
N PHE A 63 -2.40 4.97 1.84
CA PHE A 63 -3.59 5.81 1.79
C PHE A 63 -4.11 6.13 3.20
N GLY A 64 -4.84 7.24 3.33
CA GLY A 64 -5.40 7.63 4.62
C GLY A 64 -6.55 8.66 4.52
N PRO A 65 -7.18 9.01 5.64
CA PRO A 65 -8.21 10.06 5.68
C PRO A 65 -7.60 11.41 5.27
N HIS A 66 -8.30 12.18 4.43
CA HIS A 66 -7.80 13.47 3.93
C HIS A 66 -7.57 14.50 5.05
N VAL A 67 -8.31 14.38 6.16
CA VAL A 67 -8.18 15.23 7.36
C VAL A 67 -6.89 14.97 8.15
N GLN A 68 -6.10 13.96 7.79
CA GLN A 68 -4.84 13.61 8.44
C GLN A 68 -3.65 13.98 7.56
N VAL A 69 -3.60 15.23 7.09
CA VAL A 69 -2.55 15.79 6.21
C VAL A 69 -1.14 15.47 6.73
N ALA A 70 -0.91 15.66 8.04
CA ALA A 70 0.38 15.35 8.66
C ALA A 70 0.82 13.88 8.49
N ARG A 71 -0.12 12.93 8.38
CA ARG A 71 0.20 11.51 8.16
C ARG A 71 0.52 11.22 6.69
N LEU A 72 -0.16 11.91 5.77
CA LEU A 72 0.14 11.81 4.33
C LEU A 72 1.53 12.39 4.05
N GLU A 73 1.87 13.53 4.66
CA GLU A 73 3.19 14.14 4.54
C GLU A 73 4.29 13.24 5.11
N LYS A 74 4.08 12.64 6.29
CA LYS A 74 5.03 11.65 6.85
C LYS A 74 5.25 10.47 5.92
N ALA A 75 4.22 9.99 5.23
CA ALA A 75 4.36 8.90 4.26
C ALA A 75 5.19 9.30 3.03
N ARG A 76 5.00 10.53 2.54
CA ARG A 76 5.81 11.09 1.45
C ARG A 76 7.27 11.26 1.88
N GLN A 77 7.50 11.80 3.08
CA GLN A 77 8.83 11.97 3.67
C GLN A 77 9.55 10.64 3.90
N ALA A 78 8.80 9.57 4.20
CA ALA A 78 9.32 8.21 4.31
C ALA A 78 9.64 7.54 2.96
N GLY A 79 9.54 8.27 1.84
CA GLY A 79 9.89 7.79 0.51
C GLY A 79 8.78 7.02 -0.22
N ILE A 80 7.54 7.03 0.29
CA ILE A 80 6.43 6.35 -0.40
C ILE A 80 6.00 7.19 -1.61
N THR A 81 6.25 6.65 -2.79
CA THR A 81 5.98 7.34 -4.06
C THR A 81 4.50 7.57 -4.33
N THR A 82 3.62 6.70 -3.82
CA THR A 82 2.17 6.82 -4.02
C THR A 82 1.43 6.97 -2.71
N VAL A 83 0.96 8.19 -2.43
CA VAL A 83 0.17 8.52 -1.23
C VAL A 83 -1.18 9.08 -1.65
N LEU A 84 -2.26 8.36 -1.36
CA LEU A 84 -3.62 8.69 -1.77
C LEU A 84 -4.53 9.01 -0.58
N THR A 85 -5.52 9.85 -0.77
CA THR A 85 -6.65 9.91 0.18
C THR A 85 -7.49 8.63 0.07
N ARG A 86 -8.26 8.30 1.11
CA ARG A 86 -9.22 7.18 1.08
C ARG A 86 -10.13 7.22 -0.15
N GLY A 87 -10.66 8.40 -0.48
CA GLY A 87 -11.53 8.57 -1.63
C GLY A 87 -10.81 8.37 -2.97
N GLN A 88 -9.58 8.87 -3.11
CA GLN A 88 -8.76 8.63 -4.30
C GLN A 88 -8.38 7.16 -4.47
N PHE A 89 -8.01 6.50 -3.37
CA PHE A 89 -7.69 5.07 -3.37
C PHE A 89 -8.90 4.24 -3.79
N ASP A 90 -10.07 4.51 -3.21
CA ASP A 90 -11.31 3.79 -3.54
C ASP A 90 -11.69 3.95 -5.03
N ARG A 91 -11.48 5.13 -5.63
CA ARG A 91 -11.69 5.34 -7.08
C ARG A 91 -10.65 4.66 -7.95
N SER A 92 -9.42 4.53 -7.46
CA SER A 92 -8.30 3.98 -8.22
C SER A 92 -8.25 2.45 -8.14
N LEU A 93 -8.90 1.82 -7.15
CA LEU A 93 -8.87 0.37 -6.94
C LEU A 93 -9.17 -0.47 -8.19
N GLY A 94 -10.05 0.01 -9.08
CA GLY A 94 -10.39 -0.70 -10.31
C GLY A 94 -9.26 -0.76 -11.35
N SER A 95 -8.28 0.14 -11.28
CA SER A 95 -7.19 0.25 -12.26
C SER A 95 -5.79 0.12 -11.66
N ILE A 96 -5.66 0.22 -10.33
CA ILE A 96 -4.37 0.33 -9.64
C ILE A 96 -3.45 -0.88 -9.83
N PHE A 97 -4.04 -2.06 -10.05
CA PHE A 97 -3.32 -3.32 -10.24
C PHE A 97 -3.22 -3.75 -11.71
N GLN A 98 -3.78 -2.98 -12.64
CA GLN A 98 -3.71 -3.32 -14.05
C GLN A 98 -2.27 -3.12 -14.57
N PRO A 99 -1.77 -4.01 -15.46
CA PRO A 99 -0.54 -3.76 -16.17
C PRO A 99 -0.68 -2.46 -16.97
N SER A 100 0.30 -1.56 -16.83
CA SER A 100 0.42 -0.36 -17.68
C SER A 100 0.98 -0.74 -19.05
#